data_AF-A0A963EB89-F1
#
_entry.id   AF-A0A963EB89-F1
#
_cell.length_a   1.000
_cell.length_b   1.000
_cell.length_c   1.000
_cell.angle_alpha   90.00
_cell.angle_beta   90.00
_cell.angle_gamma   90.00
#
_symmetry.space_group_name_H-M   'P 1'
#
loop_
_entity.id
_entity.type
_entity.pdbx_description
1 polymer ?
#
loop_
_entity_poly.entity_id
_entity_poly.type
_entity_poly.pdbx_seq_one_letter_code
_entity_poly.pdbx_strand_id
1 'polypeptide(L)'
;GVITGAGVTAVVQSSSVTTVIVVGFVTAGLMNLSQAIGVIFGANIGTTITAQIVAFKITKYALLMVACGFGMMMMGRNEKIKHWGMMLLGLGMVFFGMGVMSDAMKPLRSYQPFLDLMTTMENPLVG
;
A
#
# COMPACT_ATOMS: atom_id res chain seq x y z
N GLY A 1 -19.34 7.84 8.09
CA GLY A 1 -18.21 7.54 9.00
C GLY A 1 -17.34 6.44 8.45
N VAL A 2 -17.84 5.20 8.38
CA VAL A 2 -17.06 4.01 8.01
C VAL A 2 -16.49 4.07 6.58
N ILE A 3 -17.27 4.54 5.60
CA ILE A 3 -16.84 4.62 4.19
C ILE A 3 -15.75 5.68 3.99
N THR A 4 -15.92 6.83 4.64
CA THR A 4 -14.92 7.92 4.63
C THR A 4 -13.65 7.52 5.38
N GLY A 5 -13.75 6.80 6.50
CA GLY A 5 -12.61 6.25 7.24
C GLY A 5 -11.87 5.15 6.48
N ALA A 6 -12.61 4.25 5.81
CA ALA A 6 -12.02 3.22 4.94
C ALA A 6 -11.28 3.84 3.75
N GLY A 7 -11.82 4.91 3.15
CA GLY A 7 -11.18 5.65 2.07
C GLY A 7 -9.88 6.32 2.50
N VAL A 8 -9.87 6.98 3.66
CA VAL A 8 -8.64 7.59 4.22
C VAL A 8 -7.61 6.52 4.59
N THR A 9 -8.05 5.39 5.16
CA THR A 9 -7.16 4.28 5.53
C THR A 9 -6.53 3.61 4.32
N ALA A 10 -7.28 3.45 3.22
CA ALA A 10 -6.77 2.92 1.95
C ALA A 10 -5.68 3.83 1.34
N VAL A 11 -5.73 5.13 1.61
CA VAL A 11 -4.73 6.11 1.13
C VAL A 11 -3.52 6.20 2.06
N VAL A 12 -3.70 6.06 3.38
CA VAL A 12 -2.61 6.22 4.36
C VAL A 12 -1.65 5.03 4.35
N GLN A 13 -2.06 3.86 3.85
CA GLN A 13 -1.25 2.65 3.53
C GLN A 13 -0.39 2.06 4.67
N SER A 14 -0.15 2.79 5.77
CA SER A 14 0.60 2.37 6.94
C SER A 14 -0.36 1.95 8.05
N SER A 15 -0.47 0.64 8.26
CA SER A 15 -1.32 0.03 9.30
C SER A 15 -0.99 0.57 10.70
N SER A 16 0.28 0.87 10.97
CA SER A 16 0.74 1.39 12.25
C SER A 16 0.28 2.83 12.48
N VAL A 17 0.38 3.68 11.46
CA VAL A 17 -0.06 5.09 11.55
C VAL A 17 -1.58 5.17 11.70
N THR A 18 -2.30 4.32 10.98
CA THR A 18 -3.77 4.25 11.06
C THR A 18 -4.24 3.89 12.46
N THR A 19 -3.60 2.92 13.11
CA THR A 19 -3.98 2.47 14.44
C THR A 19 -3.76 3.58 15.49
N VAL A 20 -2.64 4.30 15.40
CA VAL A 20 -2.33 5.43 16.30
C VAL A 20 -3.36 6.55 16.17
N ILE A 21 -3.76 6.90 14.94
CA ILE A 21 -4.78 7.94 14.70
C ILE A 21 -6.14 7.53 15.27
N VAL A 22 -6.55 6.27 15.07
CA VAL A 22 -7.83 5.76 15.56
C VAL A 22 -7.86 5.74 17.09
N VAL A 23 -6.78 5.31 17.74
CA VAL A 23 -6.67 5.36 19.22
C VAL A 23 -6.74 6.81 19.71
N GLY A 24 -6.07 7.75 19.03
CA GLY A 24 -6.14 9.18 19.35
C GLY A 24 -7.56 9.76 19.26
N PHE A 25 -8.35 9.35 18.28
CA PHE A 25 -9.75 9.77 18.16
C PHE A 25 -10.69 9.15 19.19
N VAL A 26 -10.41 7.92 19.66
CA VAL A 26 -11.14 7.31 20.78
C VAL A 26 -10.85 8.07 22.07
N THR A 27 -9.58 8.39 22.34
CA THR A 27 -9.19 9.17 23.54
C THR A 27 -9.79 10.58 23.54
N ALA A 28 -9.98 11.18 22.36
CA ALA A 28 -10.63 12.49 22.21
C ALA A 28 -12.18 12.44 22.32
N GLY A 29 -12.78 11.26 22.50
CA GLY A 29 -14.24 11.08 22.55
C GLY A 29 -14.95 11.27 21.21
N LEU A 30 -14.20 11.39 20.11
CA LEU A 30 -14.73 11.59 18.76
C LEU A 30 -15.17 10.28 18.08
N MET A 31 -14.75 9.14 18.63
CA MET A 31 -15.11 7.80 18.15
C MET A 31 -15.36 6.82 19.30
N ASN A 32 -16.42 6.03 19.19
CA ASN A 32 -16.67 4.94 20.13
C ASN A 32 -15.77 3.73 19.84
N LEU A 33 -15.47 2.94 20.88
CA LEU A 33 -14.58 1.78 20.80
C LEU A 33 -15.00 0.77 19.72
N SER A 34 -16.32 0.57 19.55
CA SER A 34 -16.88 -0.29 18.51
C SER A 34 -16.58 0.22 17.09
N GLN A 35 -16.61 1.54 16.87
CA GLN A 35 -16.23 2.13 15.58
C GLN A 35 -14.73 1.99 15.33
N ALA A 36 -13.91 2.12 16.37
CA ALA A 36 -12.45 1.96 16.27
C ALA A 36 -12.05 0.54 15.88
N ILE A 37 -12.65 -0.47 16.52
CA ILE A 37 -12.45 -1.88 16.18
C ILE A 37 -12.82 -2.12 14.70
N GLY A 38 -13.95 -1.57 14.24
CA GLY A 38 -14.36 -1.67 12.83
C GLY A 38 -13.36 -1.07 11.85
N VAL A 39 -12.77 0.09 12.17
CA VAL A 39 -11.74 0.72 11.32
C VAL A 39 -10.43 -0.08 11.33
N ILE A 40 -10.01 -0.60 12.48
CA ILE A 40 -8.78 -1.41 12.60
C ILE A 40 -8.91 -2.73 11.83
N PHE A 41 -10.02 -3.46 11.99
CA PHE A 41 -10.27 -4.66 11.21
C PHE A 41 -10.38 -4.36 9.71
N GLY A 42 -11.03 -3.25 9.34
CA GLY A 42 -11.07 -2.77 7.96
C GLY A 42 -9.69 -2.46 7.37
N ALA A 43 -8.81 -1.83 8.15
CA ALA A 43 -7.43 -1.54 7.78
C ALA A 43 -6.64 -2.83 7.50
N ASN A 44 -6.73 -3.80 8.40
CA ASN A 44 -6.03 -5.08 8.29
C ASN A 44 -6.55 -5.97 7.16
N ILE A 45 -7.87 -5.96 6.91
CA ILE A 45 -8.45 -6.65 5.74
C ILE A 45 -8.01 -5.94 4.45
N GLY A 46 -8.02 -4.60 4.44
CA GLY A 46 -7.62 -3.79 3.29
C GLY A 46 -6.17 -4.01 2.86
N THR A 47 -5.24 -4.12 3.80
CA THR A 47 -3.83 -4.44 3.49
C THR A 47 -3.67 -5.86 2.95
N THR A 48 -4.47 -6.81 3.43
CA THR A 48 -4.48 -8.19 2.93
C THR A 48 -5.02 -8.25 1.50
N ILE A 49 -6.14 -7.58 1.22
CA ILE A 49 -6.71 -7.48 -0.13
C ILE A 49 -5.71 -6.78 -1.07
N THR A 50 -5.05 -5.72 -0.61
CA THR A 50 -4.00 -5.03 -1.39
C THR A 50 -2.84 -5.97 -1.70
N ALA A 51 -2.37 -6.75 -0.72
CA ALA A 51 -1.31 -7.75 -0.93
C ALA A 51 -1.73 -8.85 -1.91
N GLN A 52 -2.99 -9.33 -1.85
CA GLN A 52 -3.53 -10.29 -2.80
C GLN A 52 -3.65 -9.72 -4.22
N ILE A 53 -4.07 -8.45 -4.34
CA ILE A 53 -4.11 -7.67 -5.58
C ILE A 53 -2.70 -7.53 -6.18
N VAL A 54 -1.68 -7.18 -5.38
CA VAL A 54 -0.26 -7.17 -5.81
C VAL A 54 0.17 -8.57 -6.29
N ALA A 55 -0.13 -9.61 -5.51
CA ALA A 55 0.31 -10.98 -5.77
C ALA A 55 -0.27 -11.57 -7.06
N PHE A 56 -1.45 -11.11 -7.50
CA PHE A 56 -2.12 -11.58 -8.72
C PHE A 56 -1.50 -11.11 -10.05
N LYS A 57 -0.22 -10.70 -10.07
CA LYS A 57 0.48 -10.15 -11.25
C LYS A 57 -0.17 -8.89 -11.82
N ILE A 58 -0.63 -7.99 -10.95
CA ILE A 58 -1.03 -6.64 -11.37
C ILE A 58 0.16 -5.82 -11.88
N THR A 59 1.41 -6.26 -11.74
CA THR A 59 2.56 -5.60 -12.36
C THR A 59 2.39 -5.34 -13.87
N LYS A 60 1.70 -6.23 -14.61
CA LYS A 60 1.35 -5.98 -16.03
C LYS A 60 0.21 -4.96 -16.20
N TYR A 61 -0.71 -4.91 -15.25
CA TYR A 61 -1.85 -3.99 -15.24
C TYR A 61 -1.54 -2.63 -14.58
N ALA A 62 -0.43 -2.52 -13.85
CA ALA A 62 0.03 -1.30 -13.20
C ALA A 62 0.28 -0.20 -14.23
N LEU A 63 0.92 -0.56 -15.34
CA LEU A 63 1.16 0.33 -16.48
C LEU A 63 -0.16 0.79 -17.12
N LEU A 64 -1.17 -0.09 -17.15
CA LEU A 64 -2.52 0.21 -17.64
C LEU A 64 -3.28 1.14 -16.67
N MET A 65 -3.13 0.94 -15.35
CA MET A 65 -3.64 1.88 -14.35
C MET A 65 -2.97 3.26 -14.45
N VAL A 66 -1.64 3.32 -14.63
CA VAL A 66 -0.95 4.59 -14.86
C VAL A 66 -1.45 5.28 -16.12
N ALA A 67 -1.61 4.54 -17.23
CA ALA A 67 -2.13 5.08 -18.48
C ALA A 67 -3.57 5.61 -18.35
N CYS A 68 -4.47 4.85 -17.69
CA CYS A 68 -5.83 5.29 -17.42
C CYS A 68 -5.88 6.48 -16.46
N GLY A 69 -5.05 6.51 -15.41
CA GLY A 69 -4.98 7.61 -14.45
C GLY A 69 -4.46 8.89 -15.09
N PHE A 70 -3.44 8.78 -15.93
CA PHE A 70 -2.91 9.89 -16.73
C PHE A 70 -3.94 10.39 -17.75
N GLY A 71 -4.62 9.48 -18.44
CA GLY A 71 -5.70 9.82 -19.38
C GLY A 71 -6.86 10.55 -18.69
N MET A 72 -7.34 10.07 -17.54
CA MET A 72 -8.40 10.74 -16.78
C MET A 72 -7.96 12.10 -16.23
N MET A 73 -6.70 12.23 -15.79
CA MET A 73 -6.14 13.49 -15.31
C MET A 73 -6.01 14.52 -16.44
N MET A 74 -5.54 14.11 -17.61
CA MET A 74 -5.26 15.00 -18.73
C MET A 74 -6.54 15.37 -19.51
N MET A 75 -7.46 14.42 -19.69
CA MET A 75 -8.70 14.61 -20.47
C MET A 75 -9.92 14.99 -19.61
N GLY A 76 -9.79 14.97 -18.28
CA GLY A 76 -10.86 15.32 -17.36
C GLY A 76 -11.21 16.81 -17.43
N ARG A 77 -12.36 17.14 -18.01
CA ARG A 77 -12.93 18.51 -18.02
C ARG A 77 -13.29 19.04 -16.63
N ASN A 78 -13.62 18.14 -15.70
CA ASN A 78 -14.05 18.47 -14.33
C ASN A 78 -12.93 18.18 -13.32
N GLU A 79 -12.74 19.06 -12.33
CA GLU A 79 -11.74 18.90 -11.27
C GLU A 79 -11.90 17.58 -10.49
N LYS A 80 -13.14 17.12 -10.29
CA LYS A 80 -13.41 15.82 -9.64
C LYS A 80 -12.82 14.63 -10.39
N ILE A 81 -12.87 14.65 -11.72
CA ILE A 81 -12.31 13.58 -12.57
C ILE A 81 -10.78 13.62 -12.51
N LYS A 82 -10.19 14.81 -12.48
CA LYS A 82 -8.74 14.98 -12.32
C LYS A 82 -8.23 14.45 -10.98
N HIS A 83 -8.97 14.66 -9.89
CA HIS A 83 -8.60 14.15 -8.57
C HIS A 83 -8.66 12.62 -8.51
N TRP A 84 -9.72 12.00 -9.07
CA TRP A 84 -9.78 10.55 -9.21
C TRP A 84 -8.66 9.99 -10.11
N GLY A 85 -8.34 10.70 -11.20
CA GLY A 85 -7.21 10.38 -12.08
C GLY A 85 -5.86 10.43 -11.36
N MET A 86 -5.63 11.45 -10.52
CA MET A 86 -4.42 11.58 -9.69
C MET A 86 -4.30 10.45 -8.66
N MET A 87 -5.40 10.06 -8.01
CA MET A 87 -5.39 8.92 -7.08
C MET A 87 -5.03 7.62 -7.81
N LEU A 88 -5.65 7.37 -8.97
CA LEU A 88 -5.43 6.16 -9.75
C LEU A 88 -4.01 6.10 -10.35
N LEU A 89 -3.49 7.25 -10.79
CA LEU A 89 -2.11 7.39 -11.28
C LEU A 89 -1.11 7.13 -10.14
N GLY A 90 -1.31 7.75 -8.97
CA GLY A 90 -0.45 7.56 -7.80
C GLY A 90 -0.42 6.09 -7.36
N LEU A 91 -1.59 5.45 -7.29
CA LEU A 91 -1.69 4.02 -7.04
C LEU A 91 -0.90 3.21 -8.06
N GLY A 92 -1.12 3.44 -9.36
CA GLY A 92 -0.41 2.76 -10.45
C GLY A 92 1.12 2.93 -10.38
N MET A 93 1.60 4.11 -10.01
CA MET A 93 3.04 4.37 -9.85
C MET A 93 3.65 3.60 -8.68
N VAL A 94 2.95 3.49 -7.55
CA VAL A 94 3.42 2.67 -6.40
C VAL A 94 3.56 1.21 -6.81
N PHE A 95 2.55 0.64 -7.48
CA PHE A 95 2.60 -0.75 -7.96
C PHE A 95 3.71 -0.97 -8.99
N PHE A 96 3.91 -0.02 -9.91
CA PHE A 96 5.01 -0.09 -10.88
C PHE A 96 6.38 -0.04 -10.20
N GLY A 97 6.57 0.87 -9.23
CA GLY A 97 7.79 0.97 -8.44
C GLY A 97 8.10 -0.31 -7.64
N MET A 98 7.07 -0.94 -7.06
CA MET A 98 7.23 -2.25 -6.41
C MET A 98 7.66 -3.35 -7.39
N GLY A 99 7.16 -3.33 -8.63
CA GLY A 99 7.60 -4.24 -9.69
C GLY A 99 9.08 -4.08 -10.01
N VAL A 100 9.53 -2.84 -10.22
CA VAL A 100 10.94 -2.51 -10.48
C VAL A 100 11.83 -2.93 -9.32
N MET A 101 11.40 -2.68 -8.08
CA MET A 101 12.14 -3.11 -6.88
C MET A 101 12.24 -4.64 -6.81
N SER A 102 11.16 -5.37 -7.14
CA SER A 102 11.18 -6.83 -7.17
C SER A 102 12.13 -7.37 -8.24
N ASP A 103 12.15 -6.76 -9.43
CA ASP A 103 13.06 -7.13 -10.51
C ASP A 103 14.52 -6.83 -10.18
N ALA A 104 14.80 -5.68 -9.55
CA ALA A 104 16.14 -5.32 -9.08
C ALA A 104 16.68 -6.26 -7.98
N MET A 105 15.79 -6.86 -7.19
CA MET A 105 16.14 -7.83 -6.14
C MET A 105 16.33 -9.26 -6.66
N LYS A 106 15.88 -9.60 -7.87
CA LYS A 106 16.10 -10.94 -8.47
C LYS A 106 17.58 -11.35 -8.55
N PRO A 107 18.52 -10.52 -9.06
CA PRO A 107 19.92 -10.91 -9.16
C PRO A 107 20.61 -11.12 -7.80
N LEU A 108 20.14 -10.46 -6.75
CA LEU A 108 20.69 -10.63 -5.40
C LEU A 108 20.37 -12.00 -4.79
N ARG A 109 19.29 -12.68 -5.24
CA ARG A 109 18.94 -14.03 -4.74
C ARG A 109 19.96 -15.11 -5.09
N SER A 110 20.78 -14.89 -6.11
CA SER A 110 21.79 -15.85 -6.56
C SER A 110 23.23 -15.37 -6.31
N TYR A 111 23.40 -14.21 -5.69
CA TYR A 111 24.72 -13.62 -5.45
C TYR A 111 25.33 -14.20 -4.17
N GLN A 112 26.30 -15.10 -4.31
CA GLN A 112 26.87 -15.83 -3.18
C GLN A 112 27.39 -14.95 -2.02
N PRO A 113 28.10 -13.84 -2.26
CA PRO A 113 28.50 -12.95 -1.16
C PRO A 113 27.32 -12.31 -0.40
N PHE A 114 26.16 -12.15 -1.04
CA PHE A 114 24.94 -11.67 -0.38
C PHE A 114 24.24 -12.79 0.40
N LEU A 115 24.30 -14.02 -0.11
CA LEU A 115 23.79 -15.21 0.58
C LEU A 115 24.60 -15.50 1.84
N ASP A 116 25.93 -15.43 1.79
CA ASP A 116 26.83 -15.61 2.95
C ASP A 116 26.64 -14.52 4.03
N LEU A 117 26.37 -13.28 3.61
CA LEU A 117 26.04 -12.21 4.55
C LEU A 117 24.71 -12.49 5.25
N MET A 118 23.70 -12.93 4.50
CA MET A 118 22.38 -13.25 5.04
C MET A 118 22.40 -14.45 5.99
N THR A 119 23.17 -15.50 5.68
CA THR A 119 23.33 -16.67 6.56
C THR A 119 24.14 -16.35 7.83
N THR A 120 25.10 -15.44 7.74
CA THR A 120 25.84 -14.92 8.92
C THR A 120 24.91 -14.15 9.88
N MET A 121 23.93 -13.41 9.35
CA MET A 121 22.93 -12.72 10.19
C MET A 121 21.88 -13.66 10.80
N GLU A 122 21.66 -14.83 10.19
CA GLU A 122 20.71 -15.84 10.68
C GLU A 122 21.29 -16.67 11.84
N ASN A 123 22.62 -16.78 11.95
CA ASN A 123 23.29 -17.62 12.94
C ASN A 123 24.33 -16.86 13.79
N PRO A 124 23.90 -15.95 14.68
CA PRO A 124 24.79 -15.09 15.47
C PRO A 124 25.64 -15.81 16.54
N LEU A 125 25.60 -17.15 16.59
CA LEU A 125 26.29 -17.97 17.60
C LEU A 125 27.28 -18.99 17.02
N VAL A 126 27.33 -19.19 15.69
CA VAL A 126 28.34 -20.07 15.03
C VAL A 126 29.22 -19.28 14.04
N GLY A 127 29.13 -17.95 14.07
CA GLY A 127 30.06 -16.99 13.46
C GLY A 127 30.32 -15.86 14.42
#